data_AF-A0A4Y3QNN0-F1
#
_entry.id   AF-A0A4Y3QNN0-F1
#
_cell.length_a   1.000
_cell.length_b   1.000
_cell.length_c   1.000
_cell.angle_alpha   90.00
_cell.angle_beta   90.00
_cell.angle_gamma   90.00
#
_symmetry.space_group_name_H-M   'P 1'
#
loop_
_entity.id
_entity.type
_entity.pdbx_description
1 polymer ?
#
loop_
_entity_poly.entity_id
_entity_poly.type
_entity_poly.pdbx_seq_one_letter_code
_entity_poly.pdbx_strand_id
1 'polypeptide(L)'
;MVCDSCRADEEVIVIPDRIIEQGTLSARDGRTSVDVRLPWYRALPASCISGARLTIDGVEAPAASLRWQMNGEEFTFADMKTNTEQWWFPTDSAVLSGDLTVDAGEHEVRVDLELFIPYIIIADDQVLHIEEHDTKTMTVRQVEEARA
;
A
#
# COMPACT_ATOMS: atom_id res chain seq x y z
N MET A 1 -29.30 -15.48 36.24
CA MET A 1 -29.91 -15.51 34.89
C MET A 1 -28.92 -14.83 33.97
N VAL A 2 -28.28 -15.63 33.10
CA VAL A 2 -27.11 -15.22 32.30
C VAL A 2 -27.56 -14.18 31.27
N CYS A 3 -26.92 -13.01 31.25
CA CYS A 3 -27.08 -12.05 30.16
C CYS A 3 -26.20 -12.53 29.01
N ASP A 4 -26.86 -13.18 28.06
CA ASP A 4 -26.35 -13.67 26.80
C ASP A 4 -26.10 -12.49 25.86
N SER A 5 -24.84 -12.09 25.70
CA SER A 5 -24.32 -11.48 24.48
C SER A 5 -22.80 -11.32 24.65
N CYS A 6 -22.08 -12.43 24.46
CA CYS A 6 -20.74 -12.31 23.93
C CYS A 6 -20.91 -11.84 22.48
N ARG A 7 -20.56 -10.58 22.19
CA ARG A 7 -20.28 -10.17 20.81
C ARG A 7 -19.10 -11.01 20.32
N ALA A 8 -19.39 -12.10 19.63
CA ALA A 8 -18.47 -12.66 18.65
C ALA A 8 -18.37 -11.66 17.50
N ASP A 9 -17.18 -11.51 16.93
CA ASP A 9 -16.88 -10.73 15.72
C ASP A 9 -16.76 -9.21 15.88
N GLU A 10 -16.02 -8.74 16.88
CA GLU A 10 -15.21 -7.54 16.67
C GLU A 10 -13.82 -8.03 16.29
N GLU A 11 -13.59 -8.23 14.98
CA GLU A 11 -12.26 -8.53 14.48
C GLU A 11 -11.35 -7.41 14.97
N VAL A 12 -10.36 -7.76 15.81
CA VAL A 12 -9.38 -6.78 16.28
C VAL A 12 -8.62 -6.34 15.05
N ILE A 13 -8.99 -5.19 14.50
CA ILE A 13 -8.35 -4.67 13.30
C ILE A 13 -6.88 -4.43 13.65
N VAL A 14 -5.99 -5.32 13.21
CA VAL A 14 -4.57 -5.16 13.44
C VAL A 14 -4.01 -4.18 12.42
N ILE A 15 -2.94 -3.46 12.77
CA ILE A 15 -2.30 -2.47 11.87
C ILE A 15 -1.88 -3.06 10.52
N PRO A 16 -1.40 -4.33 10.41
CA PRO A 16 -1.11 -4.98 9.13
C PRO A 16 -2.31 -5.07 8.18
N ASP A 17 -3.52 -5.29 8.69
CA ASP A 17 -4.75 -5.40 7.88
C ASP A 17 -5.24 -4.04 7.32
N ARG A 18 -4.40 -3.00 7.44
CA ARG A 18 -4.68 -1.65 6.99
C ARG A 18 -3.69 -1.14 5.96
N ILE A 19 -2.76 -1.95 5.45
CA ILE A 19 -1.87 -1.50 4.37
C ILE A 19 -2.71 -1.05 3.18
N ILE A 20 -3.79 -1.77 2.83
CA ILE A 20 -4.67 -1.41 1.72
C ILE A 20 -5.92 -0.68 2.22
N GLU A 21 -6.24 0.46 1.61
CA GLU A 21 -7.51 1.15 1.87
C GLU A 21 -8.67 0.54 1.07
N GLN A 22 -9.72 0.15 1.80
CA GLN A 22 -10.87 -0.52 1.20
C GLN A 22 -11.56 0.36 0.15
N GLY A 23 -11.83 -0.25 -1.00
CA GLY A 23 -12.58 0.36 -2.08
C GLY A 23 -11.77 1.37 -2.91
N THR A 24 -10.45 1.50 -2.73
CA THR A 24 -9.63 2.47 -3.48
C THR A 24 -9.07 1.93 -4.80
N LEU A 25 -9.25 0.63 -5.07
CA LEU A 25 -8.87 0.02 -6.35
C LEU A 25 -9.47 0.80 -7.52
N SER A 26 -8.59 1.27 -8.40
CA SER A 26 -8.96 2.02 -9.59
C SER A 26 -8.10 1.58 -10.77
N ALA A 27 -8.67 1.68 -11.96
CA ALA A 27 -7.98 1.33 -13.19
C ALA A 27 -8.21 2.41 -14.25
N ARG A 28 -7.12 2.79 -14.93
CA ARG A 28 -7.15 3.80 -15.97
C ARG A 28 -6.00 3.56 -16.95
N ASP A 29 -6.28 3.59 -18.25
CA ASP A 29 -5.28 3.54 -19.32
C ASP A 29 -4.30 2.35 -19.21
N GLY A 30 -4.81 1.18 -18.77
CA GLY A 30 -4.01 -0.04 -18.57
C GLY A 30 -3.17 -0.06 -17.28
N ARG A 31 -3.32 0.95 -16.42
CA ARG A 31 -2.67 1.07 -15.11
C ARG A 31 -3.69 0.88 -14.00
N THR A 32 -3.33 0.06 -13.02
CA THR A 32 -4.11 -0.16 -11.81
C THR A 32 -3.46 0.55 -10.63
N SER A 33 -4.26 1.12 -9.74
CA SER A 33 -3.81 1.81 -8.54
C SER A 33 -4.67 1.48 -7.32
N VAL A 34 -4.04 1.54 -6.15
CA VAL A 34 -4.68 1.36 -4.85
C VAL A 34 -4.03 2.29 -3.84
N ASP A 35 -4.83 2.81 -2.90
CA ASP A 35 -4.30 3.64 -1.82
C ASP A 35 -3.76 2.73 -0.73
N VAL A 36 -2.56 3.05 -0.25
CA VAL A 36 -1.86 2.32 0.79
C VAL A 36 -1.56 3.20 2.00
N ARG A 37 -1.54 2.58 3.19
CA ARG A 37 -1.20 3.21 4.47
C ARG A 37 0.12 2.69 4.99
N LEU A 38 0.82 3.56 5.72
CA LEU A 38 2.03 3.20 6.43
C LEU A 38 1.68 2.30 7.61
N PRO A 39 2.10 1.01 7.64
CA PRO A 39 1.83 0.10 8.77
C PRO A 39 2.77 0.38 9.97
N TRP A 40 3.09 1.65 10.21
CA TRP A 40 4.07 2.07 11.20
C TRP A 40 3.67 3.41 11.83
N TYR A 41 3.89 3.54 13.14
CA TYR A 41 3.35 4.67 13.91
C TYR A 41 4.12 5.99 13.76
N ARG A 42 5.31 5.98 13.13
CA ARG A 42 6.08 7.20 12.85
C ARG A 42 6.28 7.36 11.36
N ALA A 43 6.30 8.61 10.92
CA ALA A 43 6.60 8.95 9.54
C ALA A 43 7.97 8.38 9.13
N LEU A 44 8.05 7.96 7.86
CA LEU A 44 9.27 7.46 7.24
C LEU A 44 9.60 8.33 6.01
N PRO A 45 10.89 8.64 5.74
CA PRO A 45 11.27 9.24 4.49
C PRO A 45 11.09 8.26 3.32
N ALA A 46 10.97 8.77 2.10
CA ALA A 46 10.81 7.95 0.89
C ALA A 46 11.88 6.86 0.75
N SER A 47 13.12 7.17 1.11
CA SER A 47 14.26 6.24 1.11
C SER A 47 14.10 5.02 2.04
N CYS A 48 13.14 5.06 2.95
CA CYS A 48 12.79 3.91 3.79
C CYS A 48 11.73 3.00 3.16
N ILE A 49 11.14 3.39 2.03
CA ILE A 49 10.19 2.59 1.25
C ILE A 49 11.00 1.80 0.23
N SER A 50 11.44 0.62 0.63
CA SER A 50 12.49 -0.13 -0.08
C SER A 50 11.97 -0.96 -1.25
N GLY A 51 10.69 -1.33 -1.21
CA GLY A 51 10.04 -2.12 -2.24
C GLY A 51 8.53 -2.22 -2.01
N ALA A 52 7.79 -2.51 -3.08
CA ALA A 52 6.42 -2.96 -2.98
C ALA A 52 6.10 -3.90 -4.15
N ARG A 53 5.04 -4.70 -4.00
CA ARG A 53 4.42 -5.46 -5.08
C ARG A 53 2.92 -5.20 -5.09
N LEU A 54 2.36 -5.12 -6.29
CA LEU A 54 0.92 -5.01 -6.51
C LEU A 54 0.48 -6.24 -7.29
N THR A 55 -0.41 -7.04 -6.71
CA THR A 55 -0.97 -8.24 -7.33
C THR A 55 -2.48 -8.14 -7.37
N ILE A 56 -3.07 -8.40 -8.53
CA ILE A 56 -4.54 -8.46 -8.70
C ILE A 56 -4.91 -9.84 -9.24
N ASP A 57 -5.81 -10.53 -8.56
CA ASP A 57 -6.27 -11.90 -8.90
C ASP A 57 -5.11 -12.87 -9.19
N GLY A 58 -4.03 -12.75 -8.42
CA GLY A 58 -2.81 -13.56 -8.57
C GLY A 58 -1.86 -13.13 -9.69
N VAL A 59 -2.15 -12.04 -10.41
CA VAL A 59 -1.26 -11.46 -11.43
C VAL A 59 -0.52 -10.25 -10.87
N GLU A 60 0.81 -10.35 -10.78
CA GLU A 60 1.68 -9.29 -10.27
C GLU A 60 1.99 -8.25 -11.38
N ALA A 61 1.87 -6.96 -11.05
CA ALA A 61 2.30 -5.88 -11.92
C ALA A 61 3.83 -5.90 -12.12
N PRO A 62 4.37 -5.61 -13.32
CA PRO A 62 5.80 -5.60 -13.54
C PRO A 62 6.50 -4.60 -12.60
N ALA A 63 7.53 -5.03 -11.86
CA ALA A 63 8.21 -4.18 -10.88
C ALA A 63 8.70 -2.83 -11.44
N ALA A 64 9.19 -2.80 -12.68
CA ALA A 64 9.65 -1.57 -13.34
C ALA A 64 8.52 -0.57 -13.67
N SER A 65 7.27 -1.04 -13.73
CA SER A 65 6.09 -0.20 -13.97
C SER A 65 5.57 0.47 -12.70
N LEU A 66 6.01 0.01 -11.52
CA LEU A 66 5.48 0.49 -10.26
C LEU A 66 5.79 1.97 -10.07
N ARG A 67 4.78 2.70 -9.59
CA ARG A 67 4.88 4.10 -9.19
C ARG A 67 4.32 4.28 -7.80
N TRP A 68 4.96 5.15 -7.05
CA TRP A 68 4.56 5.55 -5.71
C TRP A 68 4.22 7.03 -5.73
N GLN A 69 2.96 7.37 -5.43
CA GLN A 69 2.53 8.75 -5.31
C GLN A 69 2.34 9.13 -3.85
N MET A 70 2.97 10.22 -3.42
CA MET A 70 2.73 10.82 -2.11
C MET A 70 3.05 12.30 -2.16
N ASN A 71 2.44 13.10 -1.28
CA ASN A 71 2.66 14.55 -1.22
C ASN A 71 2.44 15.28 -2.57
N GLY A 72 1.59 14.73 -3.45
CA GLY A 72 1.32 15.29 -4.77
C GLY A 72 2.40 15.02 -5.83
N GLU A 73 3.46 14.27 -5.50
CA GLU A 73 4.53 13.88 -6.40
C GLU A 73 4.51 12.38 -6.67
N GLU A 74 4.94 11.97 -7.87
CA GLU A 74 5.06 10.57 -8.28
C GLU A 74 6.54 10.19 -8.37
N PHE A 75 6.87 9.00 -7.86
CA PHE A 75 8.22 8.47 -7.83
C PHE A 75 8.29 7.06 -8.41
N THR A 76 9.42 6.73 -9.03
CA THR A 76 9.86 5.34 -9.12
C THR A 76 10.53 4.93 -7.80
N PHE A 77 10.62 3.63 -7.54
CA PHE A 77 11.41 3.13 -6.39
C PHE A 77 12.90 3.50 -6.48
N ALA A 78 13.43 3.71 -7.70
CA ALA A 78 14.79 4.21 -7.88
C ALA A 78 14.94 5.67 -7.41
N ASP A 79 13.96 6.52 -7.69
CA ASP A 79 13.95 7.93 -7.25
C ASP A 79 13.85 8.03 -5.72
N MET A 80 13.05 7.15 -5.10
CA MET A 80 12.84 7.15 -3.65
C MET A 80 14.08 6.72 -2.87
N LYS A 81 14.90 5.81 -3.41
CA LYS A 81 16.03 5.17 -2.70
C LYS A 81 16.97 6.14 -1.97
N THR A 82 17.20 7.32 -2.54
CA THR A 82 18.06 8.36 -1.94
C THR A 82 17.30 9.59 -1.47
N ASN A 83 15.97 9.58 -1.56
CA ASN A 83 15.14 10.72 -1.21
C ASN A 83 14.85 10.72 0.31
N THR A 84 15.48 11.64 1.02
CA THR A 84 15.29 11.87 2.45
C THR A 84 14.42 13.10 2.75
N GLU A 85 13.94 13.79 1.73
CA GLU A 85 13.19 15.04 1.83
C GLU A 85 11.68 14.82 1.81
N GLN A 86 11.22 13.81 1.07
CA GLN A 86 9.82 13.43 1.02
C GLN A 86 9.49 12.45 2.14
N TRP A 87 8.40 12.71 2.87
CA TRP A 87 7.99 11.94 4.02
C TRP A 87 6.60 11.35 3.82
N TRP A 88 6.43 10.09 4.19
CA TRP A 88 5.14 9.42 4.28
C TRP A 88 4.68 9.41 5.74
N PHE A 89 3.57 10.10 6.02
CA PHE A 89 3.04 10.24 7.38
C PHE A 89 2.02 9.14 7.70
N PRO A 90 1.91 8.66 8.96
CA PRO A 90 0.98 7.59 9.33
C PRO A 90 -0.50 7.88 9.04
N THR A 91 -0.88 9.16 9.00
CA THR A 91 -2.25 9.61 8.75
C THR A 91 -2.57 9.78 7.27
N ASP A 92 -1.58 9.61 6.40
CA ASP A 92 -1.67 9.98 4.99
C ASP A 92 -1.64 8.71 4.14
N SER A 93 -2.39 8.75 3.06
CA SER A 93 -2.40 7.70 2.04
C SER A 93 -1.30 7.98 1.03
N ALA A 94 -0.60 6.94 0.61
CA ALA A 94 0.15 6.95 -0.64
C ALA A 94 -0.63 6.18 -1.69
N VAL A 95 -0.35 6.40 -2.98
CA VAL A 95 -0.93 5.60 -4.06
C VAL A 95 0.14 4.70 -4.64
N LEU A 96 -0.09 3.39 -4.61
CA LEU A 96 0.72 2.41 -5.33
C LEU A 96 0.03 2.09 -6.65
N SER A 97 0.73 2.24 -7.77
CA SER A 97 0.20 1.89 -9.09
C SER A 97 1.19 1.08 -9.94
N GLY A 98 0.68 0.33 -10.91
CA GLY A 98 1.48 -0.48 -11.83
C GLY A 98 0.77 -0.76 -13.15
N ASP A 99 1.53 -1.12 -14.18
CA ASP A 99 0.99 -1.51 -15.49
C ASP A 99 0.36 -2.90 -15.38
N LEU A 100 -0.94 -2.91 -15.12
CA LEU A 100 -1.75 -4.10 -14.95
C LEU A 100 -3.18 -3.74 -15.33
N THR A 101 -3.74 -4.43 -16.31
CA THR A 101 -5.12 -4.23 -16.74
C THR A 101 -6.04 -5.09 -15.89
N VAL A 102 -7.11 -4.48 -15.39
CA VAL A 102 -8.16 -5.16 -14.60
C VAL A 102 -9.51 -4.82 -15.22
N ASP A 103 -10.36 -5.85 -15.34
CA ASP A 103 -11.71 -5.70 -15.88
C ASP A 103 -12.65 -5.05 -14.86
N ALA A 104 -13.88 -4.70 -15.28
CA ALA A 104 -14.88 -4.26 -14.33
C ALA A 104 -15.36 -5.44 -13.46
N GLY A 105 -15.42 -5.24 -12.14
CA GLY A 105 -15.86 -6.29 -11.23
C GLY A 105 -15.19 -6.20 -9.87
N GLU A 106 -15.38 -7.26 -9.10
CA GLU A 106 -14.73 -7.48 -7.82
C GLU A 106 -13.42 -8.25 -8.04
N HIS A 107 -12.36 -7.80 -7.39
CA HIS A 107 -11.02 -8.35 -7.53
C HIS A 107 -10.39 -8.56 -6.16
N GLU A 108 -9.53 -9.58 -6.06
CA GLU A 108 -8.60 -9.73 -4.95
C GLU A 108 -7.37 -8.86 -5.21
N VAL A 109 -7.12 -7.91 -4.32
CA VAL A 109 -5.98 -7.00 -4.35
C VAL A 109 -5.02 -7.42 -3.25
N ARG A 110 -3.76 -7.67 -3.60
CA ARG A 110 -2.68 -7.92 -2.65
C ARG A 110 -1.58 -6.88 -2.82
N VAL A 111 -1.11 -6.37 -1.69
CA VAL A 111 0.08 -5.52 -1.61
C VAL A 111 1.06 -6.17 -0.66
N ASP A 112 2.29 -6.33 -1.12
CA ASP A 112 3.46 -6.65 -0.30
C ASP A 112 4.31 -5.38 -0.20
N LEU A 113 4.68 -4.95 1.01
CA LEU A 113 5.38 -3.70 1.27
C LEU A 113 6.64 -3.98 2.11
N GLU A 114 7.78 -3.46 1.65
CA GLU A 114 9.08 -3.62 2.30
C GLU A 114 9.58 -2.28 2.83
N LEU A 115 9.78 -2.17 4.15
CA LEU A 115 10.19 -0.93 4.82
C LEU A 115 11.47 -1.11 5.65
N PHE A 116 12.30 -0.06 5.66
CA PHE A 116 13.40 0.09 6.61
C PHE A 116 13.02 1.04 7.74
N ILE A 117 13.28 0.65 8.99
CA ILE A 117 13.05 1.51 10.16
C ILE A 117 14.39 2.06 10.66
N PRO A 118 14.80 3.26 10.19
CA PRO A 118 16.20 3.70 10.22
C PRO A 118 16.75 3.97 11.63
N TYR A 119 15.87 4.02 12.64
CA TYR A 119 16.22 4.33 14.02
C TYR A 119 16.04 3.15 14.99
N ILE A 120 15.63 1.98 14.49
CA ILE A 120 15.68 0.73 15.28
C ILE A 120 16.91 -0.03 14.82
N ILE A 121 17.98 0.08 15.61
CA ILE A 121 19.25 -0.61 15.34
C ILE A 121 19.15 -2.02 15.93
N ILE A 122 19.34 -3.05 15.09
CA ILE A 122 19.26 -4.45 15.50
C ILE A 122 20.63 -5.14 15.54
N ALA A 123 21.64 -4.58 14.84
CA ALA A 123 23.04 -4.97 14.90
C ALA A 123 23.94 -3.81 14.44
N ASP A 124 25.27 -3.98 14.53
CA ASP A 124 26.27 -2.92 14.27
C ASP A 124 26.09 -2.19 12.91
N ASP A 125 25.58 -2.88 11.89
CA ASP A 125 25.36 -2.38 10.54
C ASP A 125 23.94 -2.63 10.02
N GLN A 126 22.99 -2.94 10.90
CA GLN A 126 21.63 -3.30 10.52
C GLN A 126 20.59 -2.51 11.28
N VAL A 127 19.61 -2.02 10.52
CA VAL A 127 18.37 -1.49 11.06
C VAL A 127 17.25 -2.51 10.89
N LEU A 128 16.15 -2.34 11.61
CA LEU A 128 14.99 -3.22 11.46
C LEU A 128 14.43 -3.08 10.04
N HIS A 129 14.25 -4.22 9.39
CA HIS A 129 13.54 -4.34 8.12
C HIS A 129 12.21 -5.03 8.41
N ILE A 130 11.12 -4.52 7.86
CA ILE A 130 9.80 -5.15 7.97
C ILE A 130 9.25 -5.41 6.59
N GLU A 131 8.64 -6.58 6.45
CA GLU A 131 7.89 -6.98 5.26
C GLU A 131 6.47 -7.22 5.74
N GLU A 132 5.54 -6.47 5.19
CA GLU A 132 4.13 -6.53 5.56
C GLU A 132 3.31 -6.80 4.32
N HIS A 133 2.22 -7.55 4.49
CA HIS A 133 1.32 -7.86 3.39
C HIS A 133 -0.12 -7.74 3.83
N ASP A 134 -0.97 -7.35 2.88
CA ASP A 134 -2.41 -7.22 3.05
C ASP A 134 -3.10 -7.71 1.78
N THR A 135 -4.25 -8.36 1.95
CA THR A 135 -5.08 -8.87 0.86
C THR A 135 -6.51 -8.43 1.11
N LYS A 136 -7.12 -7.76 0.12
CA LYS A 136 -8.50 -7.28 0.20
C LYS A 136 -9.26 -7.55 -1.09
N THR A 137 -10.51 -7.93 -0.92
CA THR A 137 -11.45 -8.02 -2.03
C THR A 137 -12.18 -6.67 -2.17
N MET A 138 -12.14 -6.07 -3.37
CA MET A 138 -12.87 -4.83 -3.64
C MET A 138 -13.22 -4.66 -5.11
N THR A 139 -14.28 -3.89 -5.36
CA THR A 139 -14.72 -3.55 -6.72
C THR A 139 -13.84 -2.44 -7.31
N VAL A 140 -13.39 -2.62 -8.56
CA VAL A 140 -12.64 -1.58 -9.26
C VAL A 140 -13.52 -0.37 -9.56
N ARG A 141 -13.02 0.82 -9.24
CA ARG A 141 -13.59 2.09 -9.68
C ARG A 141 -13.06 2.39 -11.07
N GLN A 142 -13.95 2.41 -12.06
CA GLN A 142 -13.63 2.93 -13.38
C GLN A 142 -13.61 4.46 -13.27
N VAL A 143 -12.45 5.07 -13.47
CA VAL A 143 -12.33 6.53 -13.51
C VAL A 143 -12.67 6.98 -14.93
N GLU A 144 -13.91 7.41 -15.16
CA GLU A 144 -14.31 8.02 -16.43
C GLU A 144 -13.52 9.32 -16.64
N GLU A 145 -13.04 9.54 -17.87
CA GLU A 145 -12.34 10.77 -18.26
C GLU A 145 -13.19 11.99 -17.89
N ALA A 146 -12.67 12.86 -17.02
CA ALA A 146 -13.12 14.23 -16.99
C ALA A 146 -12.76 14.82 -18.37
N ARG A 147 -13.76 14.92 -19.25
CA ARG A 147 -13.70 15.63 -20.53
C ARG A 147 -13.02 16.99 -20.30
N ALA A 148 -11.83 17.14 -20.87
CA ALA A 148 -11.17 18.44 -21.02
C ALA A 148 -11.96 19.36 -21.95
#